data_AF-O85361-F1
#
_entry.id   AF-O85361-F1
#
_cell.length_a   1.000
_cell.length_b   1.000
_cell.length_c   1.000
_cell.angle_alpha   90.00
_cell.angle_beta   90.00
_cell.angle_gamma   90.00
#
_symmetry.space_group_name_H-M   'P 1'
#
loop_
_entity.id
_entity.type
_entity.pdbx_description
1 polymer ?
#
loop_
_entity_poly.entity_id
_entity_poly.type
_entity_poly.pdbx_seq_one_letter_code
_entity_poly.pdbx_strand_id
1 'polypeptide(L)'
;MTTGAAPDRKAPVRPTPLDRVIPAPASVDPGGAPYRITRGTHIRVDDSREARRVGDYLADLLRPATGYRLPVTAHGHGGIRLRLAGGPYGDEGYRLDSGPAGVTITARKAAGLFHGVQTLRQLLPPAVEKDSAQPGPWLVAGGTIEDTPRYAWRSAMLDVSRHFFGVDEVKRYIDRVARYKYNKLHLHLSDDQGWRIAIDSWPRLATYGGSTEVGGGPGGYYTKAEYKEIVRYAASRHLEVVPEIDMPGHTNAALASYAELNCDGVAPPLYTGTKVGFSSLCVDKDVTYDFVDDVIGELAALTPGRYLHIGGDEAHSTPKADFVAFMKRVQPIVAKYGKTVVGWHQLAGAEPVEGALVQYWGLDRTGDAEKAEVAEAARNGTGLILSPADRTYLDMKYTKDTPLGLSWAGYVEVQRSYDWDPAGYLPGAPADAVRGVEAPLWTETLSDPDQLDYMAFPRLPGVAELGWSPASTHDWDTYKVRLAAQAPYWEAAGIDFYRSPQVPWT
;
A
#
# COMPACT_ATOMS: atom_id res chain seq x y z
N MET A 1 -42.04 7.08 26.61
CA MET A 1 -41.09 6.60 25.58
C MET A 1 -40.57 7.81 24.85
N THR A 2 -39.42 8.32 25.27
CA THR A 2 -38.73 9.42 24.61
C THR A 2 -38.07 8.87 23.35
N THR A 3 -38.48 9.39 22.20
CA THR A 3 -37.81 9.17 20.91
C THR A 3 -36.42 9.79 20.98
N GLY A 4 -35.41 8.97 21.29
CA GLY A 4 -34.01 9.39 21.23
C GLY A 4 -33.67 9.80 19.80
N ALA A 5 -33.27 11.06 19.62
CA ALA A 5 -32.74 11.53 18.34
C ALA A 5 -31.57 10.63 17.94
N ALA A 6 -31.56 10.17 16.68
CA ALA A 6 -30.41 9.46 16.14
C ALA A 6 -29.16 10.36 16.33
N PRO A 7 -28.03 9.83 16.83
CA PRO A 7 -26.82 10.63 17.00
C PRO A 7 -26.42 11.27 15.67
N ASP A 8 -25.92 12.50 15.69
CA ASP A 8 -25.47 13.28 14.52
C ASP A 8 -24.21 12.66 13.88
N ARG A 9 -24.31 11.46 13.30
CA ARG A 9 -23.20 10.63 12.76
C ARG A 9 -22.31 11.39 11.77
N LYS A 10 -22.88 12.31 10.99
CA LYS A 10 -22.18 13.07 9.93
C LYS A 10 -21.55 14.37 10.44
N ALA A 11 -22.09 14.96 11.50
CA ALA A 11 -21.62 16.22 12.09
C ALA A 11 -21.74 16.17 13.63
N PRO A 12 -20.87 15.42 14.32
CA PRO A 12 -20.99 15.21 15.75
C PRO A 12 -20.89 16.51 16.55
N VAL A 13 -21.70 16.62 17.62
CA VAL A 13 -21.70 17.78 18.53
C VAL A 13 -20.38 17.94 19.30
N ARG A 14 -19.69 16.82 19.57
CA ARG A 14 -18.42 16.73 20.30
C ARG A 14 -17.33 16.20 19.37
N PRO A 15 -16.05 16.58 19.57
CA PRO A 15 -14.96 16.02 18.76
C PRO A 15 -14.84 14.51 18.97
N THR A 16 -14.41 13.82 17.93
CA THR A 16 -13.93 12.44 18.02
C THR A 16 -12.80 12.36 19.07
N PRO A 17 -12.75 11.32 19.94
CA PRO A 17 -11.65 11.15 20.90
C PRO A 17 -10.26 11.14 20.24
N LEU A 18 -9.25 11.65 20.94
CA LEU A 18 -7.90 11.83 20.40
C LEU A 18 -7.22 10.50 20.01
N ASP A 19 -7.59 9.40 20.68
CA ASP A 19 -7.10 8.04 20.44
C ASP A 19 -7.83 7.31 19.31
N ARG A 20 -8.95 7.85 18.82
CA ARG A 20 -9.82 7.16 17.85
C ARG A 20 -9.36 7.41 16.41
N VAL A 21 -8.16 6.95 16.10
CA VAL A 21 -7.55 6.99 14.77
C VAL A 21 -6.92 5.64 14.41
N ILE A 22 -6.74 5.38 13.12
CA ILE A 22 -6.03 4.21 12.58
C ILE A 22 -4.92 4.70 11.64
N PRO A 23 -3.67 4.23 11.78
CA PRO A 23 -3.14 3.38 12.86
C PRO A 23 -3.25 3.98 14.27
N ALA A 24 -3.34 3.13 15.30
CA ALA A 24 -3.24 3.50 16.70
C ALA A 24 -1.92 4.26 16.97
N PRO A 25 -1.95 5.52 17.46
CA PRO A 25 -0.73 6.27 17.70
C PRO A 25 0.11 5.64 18.82
N ALA A 26 1.43 5.79 18.73
CA ALA A 26 2.34 5.24 19.74
C ALA A 26 2.10 5.80 21.15
N SER A 27 1.70 7.06 21.27
CA SER A 27 1.33 7.71 22.52
C SER A 27 0.21 8.73 22.31
N VAL A 28 -0.78 8.72 23.20
CA VAL A 28 -1.91 9.65 23.19
C VAL A 28 -2.14 10.16 24.62
N ASP A 29 -2.06 11.47 24.81
CA ASP A 29 -2.33 12.16 26.08
C ASP A 29 -3.46 13.18 25.88
N PRO A 30 -4.74 12.77 26.05
CA PRO A 30 -5.87 13.65 25.86
C PRO A 30 -6.02 14.64 27.02
N GLY A 31 -6.28 15.91 26.72
CA GLY A 31 -6.44 16.92 27.76
C GLY A 31 -6.86 18.29 27.25
N GLY A 32 -7.52 19.06 28.12
CA GLY A 32 -7.94 20.43 27.82
C GLY A 32 -9.10 20.54 26.82
N ALA A 33 -9.35 21.76 26.36
CA ALA A 33 -10.41 22.06 25.40
C ALA A 33 -9.93 21.80 23.95
N PRO A 34 -10.83 21.44 23.02
CA PRO A 34 -10.48 21.21 21.63
C PRO A 34 -10.08 22.49 20.89
N TYR A 35 -9.35 22.33 19.79
CA TYR A 35 -9.22 23.38 18.78
C TYR A 35 -10.46 23.41 17.87
N ARG A 36 -10.81 24.57 17.31
CA ARG A 36 -11.85 24.73 16.30
C ARG A 36 -11.32 25.49 15.10
N ILE A 37 -11.32 24.87 13.93
CA ILE A 37 -11.02 25.55 12.67
C ILE A 37 -12.18 26.52 12.36
N THR A 38 -11.84 27.74 11.95
CA THR A 38 -12.80 28.78 11.58
C THR A 38 -12.41 29.42 10.26
N ARG A 39 -13.30 30.25 9.69
CA ARG A 39 -13.07 30.98 8.43
C ARG A 39 -11.77 31.78 8.36
N GLY A 40 -11.21 32.19 9.50
CA GLY A 40 -9.97 32.97 9.59
C GLY A 40 -8.70 32.14 9.80
N THR A 41 -8.81 30.82 9.97
CA THR A 41 -7.66 29.95 10.22
C THR A 41 -6.69 30.01 9.04
N HIS A 42 -5.40 30.17 9.34
CA HIS A 42 -4.29 30.09 8.40
C HIS A 42 -3.49 28.81 8.66
N ILE A 43 -2.89 28.25 7.61
CA ILE A 43 -1.93 27.16 7.71
C ILE A 43 -0.53 27.77 7.65
N ARG A 44 0.15 27.82 8.80
CA ARG A 44 1.51 28.32 8.91
C ARG A 44 2.50 27.17 8.70
N VAL A 45 3.36 27.30 7.71
CA VAL A 45 4.42 26.33 7.37
C VAL A 45 5.77 27.01 7.42
N ASP A 46 6.86 26.30 7.68
CA ASP A 46 8.21 26.88 7.58
C ASP A 46 8.52 27.36 6.16
N ASP A 47 9.49 28.27 6.02
CA ASP A 47 9.84 28.86 4.72
C ASP A 47 10.71 27.91 3.89
N SER A 48 10.14 26.75 3.57
CA SER A 48 10.75 25.73 2.73
C SER A 48 9.72 25.17 1.76
N ARG A 49 10.20 24.74 0.59
CA ARG A 49 9.33 24.12 -0.43
C ARG A 49 8.67 22.84 0.11
N GLU A 50 9.38 22.04 0.90
CA GLU A 50 8.84 20.80 1.42
C GLU A 50 7.74 21.02 2.47
N ALA A 51 7.88 22.00 3.35
CA ALA A 51 6.85 22.34 4.33
C ALA A 51 5.61 22.95 3.65
N ARG A 52 5.81 23.82 2.65
CA ARG A 52 4.72 24.39 1.84
C ARG A 52 3.91 23.32 1.12
N ARG A 53 4.56 22.32 0.49
CA ARG A 53 3.84 21.21 -0.16
C ARG A 53 2.88 20.47 0.78
N VAL A 54 3.29 20.19 2.01
CA VAL A 54 2.41 19.54 3.00
C VAL A 54 1.28 20.49 3.44
N GLY A 55 1.58 21.78 3.58
CA GLY A 55 0.57 22.80 3.85
C GLY A 55 -0.48 22.93 2.74
N ASP A 56 -0.06 22.92 1.48
CA ASP A 56 -0.93 22.99 0.31
C ASP A 56 -1.79 21.73 0.21
N TYR A 57 -1.20 20.54 0.41
CA TYR A 57 -1.95 19.28 0.50
C TYR A 57 -3.03 19.33 1.59
N LEU A 58 -2.69 19.79 2.80
CA LEU A 58 -3.67 19.95 3.87
C LEU A 58 -4.77 20.95 3.50
N ALA A 59 -4.41 22.07 2.88
CA ALA A 59 -5.38 23.07 2.48
C ALA A 59 -6.36 22.51 1.44
N ASP A 60 -5.87 21.77 0.44
CA ASP A 60 -6.69 21.16 -0.61
C ASP A 60 -7.65 20.10 -0.06
N LEU A 61 -7.24 19.35 0.97
CA LEU A 61 -8.14 18.44 1.68
C LEU A 61 -9.28 19.18 2.41
N LEU A 62 -8.99 20.32 3.03
CA LEU A 62 -9.94 20.98 3.93
C LEU A 62 -10.85 21.99 3.23
N ARG A 63 -10.39 22.62 2.15
CA ARG A 63 -11.11 23.70 1.44
C ARG A 63 -12.51 23.29 0.96
N PRO A 64 -12.73 22.13 0.33
CA PRO A 64 -14.05 21.77 -0.23
C PRO A 64 -15.13 21.72 0.85
N ALA A 65 -14.89 20.92 1.89
CA ALA A 65 -15.83 20.74 2.99
C ALA A 65 -15.98 21.97 3.88
N THR A 66 -14.92 22.75 4.11
CA THR A 66 -15.01 23.93 4.99
C THR A 66 -15.57 25.16 4.28
N GLY A 67 -15.37 25.28 2.96
CA GLY A 67 -15.58 26.52 2.21
C GLY A 67 -14.65 27.66 2.63
N TYR A 68 -13.61 27.38 3.42
CA TYR A 68 -12.69 28.39 3.94
C TYR A 68 -11.50 28.60 3.01
N ARG A 69 -10.91 29.81 3.06
CA ARG A 69 -9.74 30.14 2.24
C ARG A 69 -8.51 29.31 2.61
N LEU A 70 -8.26 29.13 3.91
CA LEU A 70 -7.10 28.41 4.48
C LEU A 70 -5.78 28.75 3.74
N PRO A 71 -5.34 30.03 3.78
CA PRO A 71 -4.11 30.42 3.10
C PRO A 71 -2.90 29.75 3.78
N VAL A 72 -1.99 29.24 2.94
CA VAL A 72 -0.71 28.67 3.37
C VAL A 72 0.35 29.77 3.36
N THR A 73 1.00 30.02 4.50
CA THR A 73 1.94 31.14 4.66
C THR A 73 3.14 30.77 5.52
N ALA A 74 4.27 31.45 5.29
CA ALA A 74 5.48 31.33 6.11
C ALA A 74 5.60 32.41 7.20
N HIS A 75 4.57 33.24 7.39
CA HIS A 75 4.56 34.33 8.37
C HIS A 75 3.33 34.28 9.29
N GLY A 76 3.42 34.99 10.42
CA GLY A 76 2.34 35.09 11.39
C GLY A 76 2.13 33.85 12.28
N HIS A 77 1.08 33.91 13.09
CA HIS A 77 0.68 32.88 14.05
C HIS A 77 -0.60 32.19 13.54
N GLY A 78 -0.44 31.26 12.59
CA GLY A 78 -1.56 30.51 12.01
C GLY A 78 -2.17 29.52 13.00
N GLY A 79 -3.49 29.37 12.98
CA GLY A 79 -4.20 28.45 13.87
C GLY A 79 -3.93 26.96 13.59
N ILE A 80 -3.36 26.62 12.43
CA ILE A 80 -2.70 25.33 12.19
C ILE A 80 -1.23 25.62 11.83
N ARG A 81 -0.28 24.98 12.52
CA ARG A 81 1.16 25.11 12.26
C ARG A 81 1.78 23.77 11.90
N LEU A 82 2.47 23.71 10.77
CA LEU A 82 3.33 22.59 10.37
C LEU A 82 4.78 23.03 10.50
N ARG A 83 5.57 22.37 11.35
CA ARG A 83 6.95 22.77 11.66
C ARG A 83 7.96 21.63 11.55
N LEU A 84 9.04 21.88 10.83
CA LEU A 84 10.20 21.01 10.81
C LEU A 84 11.15 21.39 11.93
N ALA A 85 11.47 20.44 12.81
CA ALA A 85 12.36 20.67 13.94
C ALA A 85 13.04 19.38 14.40
N GLY A 86 14.14 19.54 15.14
CA GLY A 86 14.73 18.44 15.89
C GLY A 86 13.76 17.87 16.93
N GLY A 87 13.86 16.56 17.16
CA GLY A 87 13.05 15.80 18.11
C GLY A 87 13.20 14.28 17.90
N PRO A 88 12.66 13.45 18.80
CA PRO A 88 12.80 11.99 18.75
C PRO A 88 11.82 11.31 17.79
N TYR A 89 11.57 11.90 16.61
CA TYR A 89 10.50 11.44 15.70
C TYR A 89 10.99 10.53 14.56
N GLY A 90 12.30 10.36 14.38
CA GLY A 90 12.86 9.70 13.19
C GLY A 90 12.46 10.40 11.88
N ASP A 91 12.47 9.66 10.78
CA ASP A 91 12.16 10.21 9.46
C ASP A 91 10.65 10.28 9.16
N GLU A 92 9.85 9.49 9.86
CA GLU A 92 8.41 9.30 9.57
C GLU A 92 7.48 9.71 10.71
N GLY A 93 7.98 9.89 11.93
CA GLY A 93 7.16 10.24 13.07
C GLY A 93 6.88 11.74 13.19
N TYR A 94 5.96 12.06 14.10
CA TYR A 94 5.55 13.43 14.39
C TYR A 94 5.03 13.56 15.83
N ARG A 95 4.88 14.80 16.28
CA ARG A 95 4.03 15.19 17.40
C ARG A 95 2.90 16.08 16.92
N LEU A 96 1.67 15.83 17.37
CA LEU A 96 0.51 16.69 17.16
C LEU A 96 0.05 17.23 18.51
N ASP A 97 0.10 18.56 18.66
CA ASP A 97 -0.39 19.29 19.83
C ASP A 97 -1.70 20.01 19.44
N SER A 98 -2.77 19.87 20.23
CA SER A 98 -4.08 20.47 19.94
C SER A 98 -4.69 21.14 21.18
N GLY A 99 -5.20 22.36 21.01
CA GLY A 99 -5.93 23.09 22.05
C GLY A 99 -6.51 24.42 21.56
N PRO A 100 -7.06 25.27 22.44
CA PRO A 100 -7.69 26.53 22.02
C PRO A 100 -6.76 27.48 21.27
N ALA A 101 -5.44 27.37 21.50
CA ALA A 101 -4.43 28.18 20.84
C ALA A 101 -4.16 27.77 19.38
N GLY A 102 -4.55 26.56 18.96
CA GLY A 102 -4.25 26.04 17.63
C GLY A 102 -3.96 24.54 17.62
N VAL A 103 -3.64 24.05 16.42
CA VAL A 103 -3.04 22.72 16.21
C VAL A 103 -1.61 22.92 15.69
N THR A 104 -0.64 22.24 16.29
CA THR A 104 0.75 22.21 15.80
C THR A 104 1.18 20.79 15.52
N ILE A 105 1.62 20.53 14.28
CA ILE A 105 2.27 19.27 13.90
C ILE A 105 3.77 19.53 13.76
N THR A 106 4.57 18.80 14.51
CA THR A 106 6.03 18.88 14.51
C THR A 106 6.62 17.57 14.01
N ALA A 107 7.57 17.63 13.07
CA ALA A 107 8.32 16.46 12.63
C ALA A 107 9.76 16.82 12.23
N ARG A 108 10.63 15.82 12.02
CA ARG A 108 11.99 16.06 11.50
C ARG A 108 12.00 16.23 9.97
N LYS A 109 11.04 15.61 9.28
CA LYS A 109 10.95 15.53 7.81
C LYS A 109 9.53 15.80 7.35
N ALA A 110 9.36 16.13 6.06
CA ALA A 110 8.05 16.32 5.46
C ALA A 110 7.14 15.07 5.57
N ALA A 111 7.69 13.86 5.53
CA ALA A 111 6.92 12.63 5.70
C ALA A 111 6.22 12.56 7.06
N GLY A 112 6.91 12.92 8.14
CA GLY A 112 6.29 13.03 9.46
C GLY A 112 5.19 14.09 9.53
N LEU A 113 5.38 15.25 8.91
CA LEU A 113 4.31 16.26 8.80
C LEU A 113 3.09 15.70 8.06
N PHE A 114 3.33 14.99 6.95
CA PHE A 114 2.27 14.36 6.16
C PHE A 114 1.53 13.29 6.96
N HIS A 115 2.21 12.42 7.69
CA HIS A 115 1.59 11.43 8.57
C HIS A 115 0.75 12.07 9.68
N GLY A 116 1.21 13.19 10.26
CA GLY A 116 0.43 13.97 11.21
C GLY A 116 -0.85 14.57 10.60
N VAL A 117 -0.83 14.95 9.31
CA VAL A 117 -2.03 15.37 8.58
C VAL A 117 -3.03 14.22 8.42
N GLN A 118 -2.56 12.99 8.19
CA GLN A 118 -3.44 11.82 8.10
C GLN A 118 -4.11 11.47 9.44
N THR A 119 -3.46 11.79 10.56
CA THR A 119 -4.10 11.72 11.88
C THR A 119 -5.10 12.87 12.05
N LEU A 120 -4.72 14.10 11.71
CA LEU A 120 -5.59 15.27 11.85
C LEU A 120 -6.92 15.12 11.10
N ARG A 121 -6.93 14.58 9.87
CA ARG A 121 -8.17 14.37 9.11
C ARG A 121 -9.15 13.40 9.77
N GLN A 122 -8.66 12.42 10.55
CA GLN A 122 -9.51 11.48 11.29
C GLN A 122 -10.04 12.09 12.60
N LEU A 123 -9.32 13.06 13.17
CA LEU A 123 -9.77 13.81 14.35
C LEU A 123 -10.85 14.84 14.00
N LEU A 124 -10.87 15.33 12.76
CA LEU A 124 -11.95 16.16 12.20
C LEU A 124 -13.21 15.32 11.96
N PRO A 125 -14.42 15.92 11.91
CA PRO A 125 -15.66 15.17 11.72
C PRO A 125 -15.76 14.57 10.30
N PRO A 126 -16.59 13.52 10.09
CA PRO A 126 -16.77 12.88 8.77
C PRO A 126 -17.14 13.83 7.64
N ALA A 127 -17.86 14.92 7.95
CA ALA A 127 -18.18 16.00 7.02
C ALA A 127 -16.96 16.60 6.30
N VAL A 128 -15.73 16.41 6.81
CA VAL A 128 -14.49 16.88 6.18
C VAL A 128 -14.22 16.24 4.82
N GLU A 129 -14.80 15.06 4.55
CA GLU A 129 -14.62 14.34 3.28
C GLU A 129 -15.58 14.81 2.18
N LYS A 130 -16.48 15.77 2.46
CA LYS A 130 -17.41 16.32 1.46
C LYS A 130 -16.71 17.29 0.49
N ASP A 131 -17.22 17.31 -0.74
CA ASP A 131 -16.76 18.17 -1.84
C ASP A 131 -17.37 19.58 -1.85
N SER A 132 -18.28 19.85 -0.92
CA SER A 132 -19.06 21.08 -0.82
C SER A 132 -19.12 21.56 0.61
N ALA A 133 -19.24 22.89 0.80
CA ALA A 133 -19.17 23.50 2.11
C ALA A 133 -20.22 22.94 3.09
N GLN A 134 -19.77 22.52 4.27
CA GLN A 134 -20.55 21.95 5.35
C GLN A 134 -20.54 22.86 6.59
N PRO A 135 -21.53 22.75 7.48
CA PRO A 135 -21.63 23.61 8.67
C PRO A 135 -20.51 23.41 9.72
N GLY A 136 -19.79 22.27 9.68
CA GLY A 136 -18.94 21.82 10.79
C GLY A 136 -19.77 21.29 11.97
N PRO A 137 -19.34 21.47 13.24
CA PRO A 137 -18.17 22.23 13.68
C PRO A 137 -16.86 21.48 13.41
N TRP A 138 -15.83 22.21 12.95
CA TRP A 138 -14.51 21.66 12.62
C TRP A 138 -13.62 21.52 13.86
N LEU A 139 -13.99 20.61 14.75
CA LEU A 139 -13.33 20.39 16.03
C LEU A 139 -12.20 19.36 15.91
N VAL A 140 -11.14 19.57 16.70
CA VAL A 140 -10.03 18.62 16.89
C VAL A 140 -9.85 18.44 18.39
N ALA A 141 -9.90 17.20 18.88
CA ALA A 141 -9.75 16.91 20.32
C ALA A 141 -8.48 17.55 20.90
N GLY A 142 -8.56 18.02 22.15
CA GLY A 142 -7.44 18.62 22.86
C GLY A 142 -6.49 17.57 23.42
N GLY A 143 -5.20 17.90 23.47
CA GLY A 143 -4.15 17.03 24.00
C GLY A 143 -2.96 16.91 23.05
N THR A 144 -2.16 15.86 23.27
CA THR A 144 -0.91 15.60 22.56
C THR A 144 -0.89 14.17 22.02
N ILE A 145 -0.43 14.01 20.78
CA ILE A 145 -0.07 12.71 20.19
C ILE A 145 1.42 12.74 19.86
N GLU A 146 2.17 11.73 20.30
CA GLU A 146 3.53 11.46 19.85
C GLU A 146 3.56 10.11 19.15
N ASP A 147 4.00 10.08 17.89
CA ASP A 147 3.74 8.95 17.01
C ASP A 147 4.91 8.65 16.08
N THR A 148 5.32 7.38 16.03
CA THR A 148 6.43 6.85 15.21
C THR A 148 6.09 5.43 14.76
N PRO A 149 6.46 5.02 13.53
CA PRO A 149 6.15 3.69 13.04
C PRO A 149 6.98 2.60 13.73
N ARG A 150 6.37 1.43 13.92
CA ARG A 150 7.02 0.18 14.36
C ARG A 150 7.94 -0.40 13.27
N TYR A 151 7.45 -0.46 12.03
CA TYR A 151 8.16 -1.03 10.90
C TYR A 151 8.37 -0.02 9.77
N ALA A 152 9.50 -0.12 9.07
CA ALA A 152 9.84 0.77 7.97
C ALA A 152 9.25 0.30 6.62
N TRP A 153 8.83 -0.96 6.49
CA TRP A 153 8.12 -1.48 5.32
C TRP A 153 6.62 -1.56 5.60
N ARG A 154 5.86 -0.64 5.01
CA ARG A 154 4.39 -0.64 5.09
C ARG A 154 3.88 -0.38 3.69
N SER A 155 3.53 -1.45 2.97
CA SER A 155 3.15 -1.38 1.57
C SER A 155 1.75 -1.87 1.28
N ALA A 156 1.18 -1.37 0.20
CA ALA A 156 0.02 -1.97 -0.45
C ALA A 156 0.44 -2.30 -1.89
N MET A 157 0.02 -3.47 -2.39
CA MET A 157 0.22 -3.83 -3.79
C MET A 157 -1.08 -3.64 -4.56
N LEU A 158 -0.97 -3.14 -5.79
CA LEU A 158 -2.04 -3.19 -6.77
C LEU A 158 -1.59 -4.02 -7.98
N ASP A 159 -2.33 -5.08 -8.25
CA ASP A 159 -2.25 -5.81 -9.52
C ASP A 159 -2.92 -4.99 -10.61
N VAL A 160 -2.14 -4.66 -11.64
CA VAL A 160 -2.65 -3.98 -12.85
C VAL A 160 -2.45 -4.86 -14.09
N SER A 161 -1.96 -6.09 -13.90
CA SER A 161 -1.74 -7.08 -14.95
C SER A 161 -3.01 -7.84 -15.26
N ARG A 162 -3.78 -8.27 -14.25
CA ARG A 162 -4.99 -9.08 -14.47
C ARG A 162 -6.13 -8.26 -15.03
N HIS A 163 -6.42 -7.09 -14.47
CA HIS A 163 -7.17 -6.02 -15.14
C HIS A 163 -6.37 -4.71 -15.04
N PHE A 164 -6.33 -3.94 -16.11
CA PHE A 164 -5.58 -2.70 -16.18
C PHE A 164 -6.35 -1.57 -15.52
N PHE A 165 -5.63 -0.78 -14.70
CA PHE A 165 -6.13 0.45 -14.11
C PHE A 165 -5.31 1.63 -14.62
N GLY A 166 -5.96 2.64 -15.18
CA GLY A 166 -5.30 3.83 -15.71
C GLY A 166 -4.63 4.68 -14.63
N VAL A 167 -3.85 5.68 -15.05
CA VAL A 167 -3.10 6.57 -14.13
C VAL A 167 -3.98 7.18 -13.05
N ASP A 168 -5.17 7.67 -13.41
CA ASP A 168 -6.06 8.33 -12.45
C ASP A 168 -6.70 7.35 -11.45
N GLU A 169 -6.89 6.10 -11.84
CA GLU A 169 -7.39 5.03 -10.97
C GLU A 169 -6.30 4.58 -9.98
N VAL A 170 -5.05 4.47 -10.45
CA VAL A 170 -3.89 4.25 -9.56
C VAL A 170 -3.70 5.42 -8.60
N LYS A 171 -3.87 6.68 -9.06
CA LYS A 171 -3.86 7.86 -8.17
C LYS A 171 -4.97 7.81 -7.13
N ARG A 172 -6.18 7.38 -7.50
CA ARG A 172 -7.28 7.16 -6.57
C ARG A 172 -6.88 6.16 -5.50
N TYR A 173 -6.29 5.02 -5.86
CA TYR A 173 -5.81 4.01 -4.93
C TYR A 173 -4.66 4.51 -4.03
N ILE A 174 -3.72 5.29 -4.59
CA ILE A 174 -2.68 6.00 -3.82
C ILE A 174 -3.30 6.87 -2.73
N ASP A 175 -4.33 7.63 -3.04
CA ASP A 175 -5.01 8.47 -2.05
C ASP A 175 -5.82 7.62 -1.02
N ARG A 176 -6.22 6.39 -1.35
CA ARG A 176 -6.79 5.43 -0.38
C ARG A 176 -5.75 5.01 0.64
N VAL A 177 -4.61 4.49 0.19
CA VAL A 177 -3.58 3.93 1.07
C VAL A 177 -2.86 5.02 1.87
N ALA A 178 -2.70 6.23 1.30
CA ALA A 178 -2.07 7.35 1.99
C ALA A 178 -2.78 7.74 3.30
N ARG A 179 -4.10 7.49 3.42
CA ARG A 179 -4.87 7.75 4.65
C ARG A 179 -4.31 7.02 5.87
N TYR A 180 -3.67 5.88 5.67
CA TYR A 180 -3.26 4.96 6.72
C TYR A 180 -1.75 4.87 6.89
N LYS A 181 -0.99 5.84 6.36
CA LYS A 181 0.46 5.96 6.58
C LYS A 181 1.26 4.77 6.00
N TYR A 182 0.72 4.11 4.98
CA TYR A 182 1.54 3.31 4.05
C TYR A 182 2.64 4.19 3.47
N ASN A 183 3.83 3.63 3.26
CA ASN A 183 5.00 4.34 2.75
C ASN A 183 5.60 3.72 1.48
N LYS A 184 5.00 2.64 0.98
CA LYS A 184 5.40 1.96 -0.26
C LYS A 184 4.17 1.59 -1.06
N LEU A 185 4.29 1.68 -2.38
CA LEU A 185 3.29 1.19 -3.32
C LEU A 185 3.96 0.15 -4.21
N HIS A 186 3.57 -1.11 -4.02
CA HIS A 186 4.00 -2.19 -4.88
C HIS A 186 3.08 -2.22 -6.13
N LEU A 187 3.64 -2.14 -7.33
CA LEU A 187 2.88 -2.28 -8.58
C LEU A 187 3.31 -3.57 -9.27
N HIS A 188 2.38 -4.50 -9.39
CA HIS A 188 2.56 -5.74 -10.14
C HIS A 188 2.25 -5.46 -11.62
N LEU A 189 3.31 -5.25 -12.43
CA LEU A 189 3.23 -4.65 -13.77
C LEU A 189 3.25 -5.65 -14.92
N SER A 190 3.57 -6.92 -14.66
CA SER A 190 3.55 -7.97 -15.68
C SER A 190 3.10 -9.29 -15.09
N ASP A 191 2.19 -9.96 -15.80
CA ASP A 191 1.75 -11.31 -15.49
C ASP A 191 1.40 -12.05 -16.80
N ASP A 192 0.73 -13.19 -16.72
CA ASP A 192 0.32 -13.99 -17.86
C ASP A 192 -0.67 -13.27 -18.78
N GLN A 193 -1.58 -12.49 -18.19
CA GLN A 193 -2.69 -11.82 -18.90
C GLN A 193 -2.33 -10.44 -19.45
N GLY A 194 -1.22 -9.86 -19.00
CA GLY A 194 -0.82 -8.56 -19.55
C GLY A 194 0.51 -8.02 -19.08
N TRP A 195 1.09 -7.18 -19.94
CA TRP A 195 2.33 -6.44 -19.70
C TRP A 195 2.07 -4.94 -19.72
N ARG A 196 2.37 -4.24 -18.63
CA ARG A 196 1.79 -2.90 -18.35
C ARG A 196 2.79 -1.76 -18.36
N ILE A 197 4.02 -1.96 -18.81
CA ILE A 197 5.04 -0.91 -18.91
C ILE A 197 5.71 -0.92 -20.28
N ALA A 198 5.78 0.24 -20.95
CA ALA A 198 6.50 0.36 -22.21
C ALA A 198 8.02 0.19 -22.02
N ILE A 199 8.59 -0.79 -22.73
CA ILE A 199 10.04 -1.06 -22.82
C ILE A 199 10.48 -0.79 -24.26
N ASP A 200 11.43 0.11 -24.45
CA ASP A 200 11.79 0.61 -25.79
C ASP A 200 12.59 -0.44 -26.58
N SER A 201 13.47 -1.20 -25.91
CA SER A 201 14.19 -2.33 -26.50
C SER A 201 13.28 -3.51 -26.89
N TRP A 202 12.13 -3.64 -26.23
CA TRP A 202 11.13 -4.70 -26.49
C TRP A 202 9.70 -4.13 -26.67
N PRO A 203 9.43 -3.36 -27.75
CA PRO A 203 8.20 -2.59 -27.89
C PRO A 203 6.90 -3.41 -27.86
N ARG A 204 6.94 -4.68 -28.33
CA ARG A 204 5.74 -5.52 -28.43
C ARG A 204 5.22 -5.96 -27.07
N LEU A 205 6.03 -5.90 -26.01
CA LEU A 205 5.57 -6.22 -24.66
C LEU A 205 4.35 -5.37 -24.30
N ALA A 206 4.44 -4.06 -24.47
CA ALA A 206 3.33 -3.16 -24.23
C ALA A 206 2.27 -3.21 -25.34
N THR A 207 2.66 -3.08 -26.61
CA THR A 207 1.68 -2.90 -27.70
C THR A 207 0.89 -4.17 -28.03
N TYR A 208 1.44 -5.36 -27.74
CA TYR A 208 0.78 -6.65 -27.96
C TYR A 208 0.50 -7.34 -26.63
N GLY A 209 1.50 -7.54 -25.78
CA GLY A 209 1.33 -8.15 -24.45
C GLY A 209 0.39 -7.36 -23.54
N GLY A 210 0.31 -6.04 -23.68
CA GLY A 210 -0.65 -5.19 -22.95
C GLY A 210 -2.02 -5.03 -23.62
N SER A 211 -2.28 -5.68 -24.76
CA SER A 211 -3.48 -5.39 -25.58
C SER A 211 -4.79 -5.96 -25.03
N THR A 212 -4.72 -6.93 -24.12
CA THR A 212 -5.88 -7.60 -23.49
C THR A 212 -5.64 -7.74 -21.99
N GLU A 213 -6.62 -8.32 -21.31
CA GLU A 213 -6.60 -8.65 -19.88
C GLU A 213 -7.50 -9.87 -19.59
N VAL A 214 -7.71 -10.20 -18.31
CA VAL A 214 -8.65 -11.25 -17.88
C VAL A 214 -10.04 -11.02 -18.50
N GLY A 215 -10.68 -12.09 -18.95
CA GLY A 215 -12.00 -12.01 -19.61
C GLY A 215 -11.97 -11.53 -21.07
N GLY A 216 -10.81 -11.06 -21.55
CA GLY A 216 -10.65 -10.49 -22.89
C GLY A 216 -11.13 -9.04 -22.96
N GLY A 217 -11.13 -8.47 -24.16
CA GLY A 217 -11.40 -7.04 -24.35
C GLY A 217 -10.13 -6.20 -24.26
N PRO A 218 -10.25 -4.85 -24.27
CA PRO A 218 -9.09 -3.97 -24.21
C PRO A 218 -8.39 -4.07 -22.85
N GLY A 219 -7.08 -4.32 -22.87
CA GLY A 219 -6.23 -4.09 -21.70
C GLY A 219 -5.72 -2.64 -21.66
N GLY A 220 -4.44 -2.51 -21.36
CA GLY A 220 -3.72 -1.24 -21.41
C GLY A 220 -2.28 -1.40 -20.94
N TYR A 221 -1.53 -0.29 -20.98
CA TYR A 221 -0.18 -0.20 -20.44
C TYR A 221 0.16 1.26 -20.16
N TYR A 222 1.13 1.49 -19.28
CA TYR A 222 1.71 2.80 -19.06
C TYR A 222 2.83 3.07 -20.05
N THR A 223 2.75 4.22 -20.72
CA THR A 223 3.95 4.83 -21.29
C THR A 223 4.95 5.17 -20.18
N LYS A 224 6.22 5.36 -20.54
CA LYS A 224 7.24 5.83 -19.58
C LYS A 224 6.87 7.16 -18.92
N ALA A 225 6.12 8.02 -19.61
CA ALA A 225 5.65 9.29 -19.09
C ALA A 225 4.55 9.11 -18.02
N GLU A 226 3.59 8.23 -18.28
CA GLU A 226 2.53 7.89 -17.33
C GLU A 226 3.08 7.20 -16.08
N TYR A 227 4.02 6.27 -16.25
CA TYR A 227 4.67 5.63 -15.11
C TYR A 227 5.43 6.64 -14.25
N LYS A 228 6.17 7.58 -14.86
CA LYS A 228 6.82 8.69 -14.13
C LYS A 228 5.81 9.57 -13.39
N GLU A 229 4.63 9.79 -13.95
CA GLU A 229 3.56 10.55 -13.29
C GLU A 229 2.99 9.79 -12.08
N ILE A 230 2.79 8.48 -12.18
CA ILE A 230 2.39 7.63 -11.05
C ILE A 230 3.44 7.72 -9.93
N VAL A 231 4.72 7.53 -10.26
CA VAL A 231 5.84 7.65 -9.32
C VAL A 231 5.89 9.03 -8.67
N ARG A 232 5.73 10.10 -9.45
CA ARG A 232 5.72 11.48 -8.92
C ARG A 232 4.52 11.72 -7.99
N TYR A 233 3.34 11.21 -8.34
CA TYR A 233 2.16 11.34 -7.51
C TYR A 233 2.29 10.56 -6.20
N ALA A 234 2.74 9.30 -6.28
CA ALA A 234 3.06 8.46 -5.12
C ALA A 234 4.07 9.14 -4.19
N ALA A 235 5.17 9.70 -4.74
CA ALA A 235 6.17 10.42 -3.96
C ALA A 235 5.59 11.67 -3.26
N SER A 236 4.61 12.34 -3.86
CA SER A 236 3.90 13.47 -3.22
C SER A 236 3.00 13.04 -2.05
N ARG A 237 2.67 11.75 -1.98
CA ARG A 237 1.96 11.08 -0.86
C ARG A 237 2.93 10.29 0.03
N HIS A 238 4.24 10.50 -0.12
CA HIS A 238 5.28 9.80 0.62
C HIS A 238 5.27 8.27 0.45
N LEU A 239 4.85 7.80 -0.72
CA LEU A 239 4.93 6.40 -1.13
C LEU A 239 6.13 6.21 -2.06
N GLU A 240 7.04 5.31 -1.67
CA GLU A 240 8.08 4.78 -2.55
C GLU A 240 7.48 3.70 -3.45
N VAL A 241 7.49 3.91 -4.77
CA VAL A 241 7.02 2.89 -5.71
C VAL A 241 8.04 1.75 -5.80
N VAL A 242 7.56 0.52 -5.66
CA VAL A 242 8.29 -0.73 -5.83
C VAL A 242 7.67 -1.45 -7.03
N PRO A 243 8.24 -1.33 -8.24
CA PRO A 243 7.71 -2.04 -9.38
C PRO A 243 8.11 -3.51 -9.38
N GLU A 244 7.22 -4.35 -9.88
CA GLU A 244 7.46 -5.76 -10.11
C GLU A 244 7.37 -6.11 -11.59
N ILE A 245 8.37 -6.88 -12.04
CA ILE A 245 8.29 -7.70 -13.24
C ILE A 245 8.52 -9.13 -12.79
N ASP A 246 7.46 -9.94 -12.81
CA ASP A 246 7.51 -11.31 -12.35
C ASP A 246 8.29 -12.20 -13.32
N MET A 247 9.11 -13.10 -12.75
CA MET A 247 9.97 -14.02 -13.49
C MET A 247 10.50 -15.16 -12.61
N PRO A 248 10.77 -16.36 -13.15
CA PRO A 248 10.55 -16.77 -14.54
C PRO A 248 9.11 -17.23 -14.83
N GLY A 249 8.28 -17.43 -13.80
CA GLY A 249 6.85 -17.68 -13.93
C GLY A 249 6.08 -16.41 -14.29
N HIS A 250 4.75 -16.51 -14.45
CA HIS A 250 3.86 -15.37 -14.74
C HIS A 250 4.31 -14.52 -15.95
N THR A 251 4.83 -15.16 -16.99
CA THR A 251 5.50 -14.48 -18.11
C THR A 251 4.77 -14.62 -19.45
N ASN A 252 3.56 -15.16 -19.50
CA ASN A 252 2.87 -15.42 -20.78
C ASN A 252 2.69 -14.16 -21.64
N ALA A 253 2.44 -12.97 -21.07
CA ALA A 253 2.33 -11.75 -21.86
C ALA A 253 3.63 -11.38 -22.62
N ALA A 254 4.79 -11.62 -21.99
CA ALA A 254 6.09 -11.44 -22.65
C ALA A 254 6.34 -12.54 -23.70
N LEU A 255 6.10 -13.79 -23.33
CA LEU A 255 6.25 -14.96 -24.20
C LEU A 255 5.38 -14.89 -25.47
N ALA A 256 4.13 -14.42 -25.33
CA ALA A 256 3.21 -14.22 -26.44
C ALA A 256 3.65 -13.06 -27.35
N SER A 257 4.37 -12.09 -26.81
CA SER A 257 4.88 -10.94 -27.56
C SER A 257 6.09 -11.29 -28.43
N TYR A 258 6.94 -12.20 -27.97
CA TYR A 258 8.20 -12.58 -28.59
C TYR A 258 8.42 -14.10 -28.60
N ALA A 259 8.28 -14.70 -29.78
CA ALA A 259 8.40 -16.14 -29.96
C ALA A 259 9.78 -16.70 -29.52
N GLU A 260 10.86 -15.92 -29.68
CA GLU A 260 12.22 -16.34 -29.36
C GLU A 260 12.48 -16.64 -27.87
N LEU A 261 11.68 -16.04 -26.97
CA LEU A 261 11.75 -16.24 -25.51
C LEU A 261 11.19 -17.61 -25.08
N ASN A 262 10.40 -18.27 -25.93
CA ASN A 262 9.81 -19.58 -25.67
C ASN A 262 10.80 -20.69 -25.95
N CYS A 263 10.82 -21.77 -25.17
CA CYS A 263 11.78 -22.86 -25.38
C CYS A 263 11.64 -23.54 -26.76
N ASP A 264 10.41 -23.72 -27.24
CA ASP A 264 10.13 -24.27 -28.58
C ASP A 264 10.18 -23.22 -29.70
N GLY A 265 10.42 -21.95 -29.36
CA GLY A 265 10.47 -20.85 -30.31
C GLY A 265 9.10 -20.45 -30.88
N VAL A 266 8.00 -20.86 -30.24
CA VAL A 266 6.63 -20.54 -30.67
C VAL A 266 5.96 -19.67 -29.62
N ALA A 267 5.49 -18.49 -30.01
CA ALA A 267 4.75 -17.62 -29.11
C ALA A 267 3.39 -18.27 -28.74
N PRO A 268 3.07 -18.44 -27.45
CA PRO A 268 1.73 -18.83 -27.03
C PRO A 268 0.71 -17.73 -27.38
N PRO A 269 -0.59 -18.06 -27.42
CA PRO A 269 -1.61 -17.03 -27.49
C PRO A 269 -1.58 -16.13 -26.25
N LEU A 270 -2.09 -14.90 -26.38
CA LEU A 270 -2.41 -14.06 -25.22
C LEU A 270 -3.40 -14.81 -24.32
N TYR A 271 -3.21 -14.69 -23.01
CA TYR A 271 -4.00 -15.42 -22.03
C TYR A 271 -5.04 -14.49 -21.39
N THR A 272 -6.29 -14.92 -21.34
CA THR A 272 -7.39 -14.14 -20.76
C THR A 272 -8.13 -14.92 -19.67
N GLY A 273 -7.56 -16.05 -19.24
CA GLY A 273 -8.06 -16.83 -18.12
C GLY A 273 -7.48 -16.38 -16.79
N THR A 274 -7.64 -17.21 -15.77
CA THR A 274 -7.23 -16.92 -14.38
C THR A 274 -6.47 -18.08 -13.74
N LYS A 275 -5.93 -19.01 -14.53
CA LYS A 275 -5.01 -20.04 -14.02
C LYS A 275 -3.61 -19.45 -13.89
N VAL A 276 -2.82 -20.08 -13.05
CA VAL A 276 -1.47 -19.65 -12.69
C VAL A 276 -0.47 -20.79 -12.84
N GLY A 277 0.81 -20.44 -12.86
CA GLY A 277 1.96 -21.35 -12.84
C GLY A 277 2.22 -22.20 -14.07
N PHE A 278 1.57 -21.90 -15.21
CA PHE A 278 1.77 -22.64 -16.45
C PHE A 278 2.88 -22.06 -17.33
N SER A 279 3.21 -20.78 -17.20
CA SER A 279 4.21 -20.09 -18.02
C SER A 279 5.61 -20.18 -17.42
N SER A 280 6.63 -20.12 -18.27
CA SER A 280 8.04 -20.04 -17.86
C SER A 280 8.85 -19.40 -18.98
N LEU A 281 9.71 -18.43 -18.62
CA LEU A 281 10.84 -18.06 -19.48
C LEU A 281 11.74 -19.27 -19.73
N CYS A 282 12.43 -19.29 -20.87
CA CYS A 282 13.33 -20.39 -21.21
C CYS A 282 14.72 -20.20 -20.59
N VAL A 283 14.98 -20.87 -19.46
CA VAL A 283 16.21 -20.72 -18.67
C VAL A 283 17.48 -21.05 -19.46
N ASP A 284 17.41 -21.98 -20.41
CA ASP A 284 18.56 -22.46 -21.19
C ASP A 284 18.90 -21.59 -22.41
N LYS A 285 18.18 -20.49 -22.65
CA LYS A 285 18.44 -19.57 -23.76
C LYS A 285 19.12 -18.30 -23.29
N ASP A 286 20.21 -17.90 -23.95
CA ASP A 286 20.92 -16.66 -23.62
C ASP A 286 20.05 -15.41 -23.81
N VAL A 287 19.21 -15.39 -24.84
CA VAL A 287 18.28 -14.26 -25.13
C VAL A 287 17.34 -13.96 -23.96
N THR A 288 17.04 -14.94 -23.10
CA THR A 288 16.26 -14.72 -21.88
C THR A 288 16.95 -13.72 -20.95
N TYR A 289 18.28 -13.80 -20.82
CA TYR A 289 19.03 -12.91 -19.94
C TYR A 289 19.31 -11.55 -20.57
N ASP A 290 19.43 -11.48 -21.90
CA ASP A 290 19.44 -10.20 -22.63
C ASP A 290 18.12 -9.46 -22.43
N PHE A 291 17.00 -10.16 -22.59
CA PHE A 291 15.66 -9.64 -22.32
C PHE A 291 15.50 -9.13 -20.88
N VAL A 292 15.89 -9.93 -19.89
CA VAL A 292 15.79 -9.54 -18.48
C VAL A 292 16.68 -8.33 -18.18
N ASP A 293 17.91 -8.27 -18.71
CA ASP A 293 18.82 -7.14 -18.51
C ASP A 293 18.27 -5.83 -19.08
N ASP A 294 17.75 -5.88 -20.30
CA ASP A 294 17.13 -4.75 -20.98
C ASP A 294 15.92 -4.21 -20.19
N VAL A 295 15.01 -5.10 -19.79
CA VAL A 295 13.80 -4.72 -19.04
C VAL A 295 14.16 -4.12 -17.68
N ILE A 296 15.00 -4.80 -16.90
CA ILE A 296 15.40 -4.34 -15.57
C ILE A 296 16.16 -3.01 -15.68
N GLY A 297 17.03 -2.85 -16.69
CA GLY A 297 17.76 -1.61 -16.92
C GLY A 297 16.86 -0.42 -17.19
N GLU A 298 15.89 -0.58 -18.09
CA GLU A 298 14.92 0.48 -18.40
C GLU A 298 14.00 0.79 -17.21
N LEU A 299 13.51 -0.23 -16.51
CA LEU A 299 12.64 -0.05 -15.34
C LEU A 299 13.38 0.62 -14.17
N ALA A 300 14.62 0.23 -13.90
CA ALA A 300 15.46 0.84 -12.87
C ALA A 300 15.70 2.33 -13.16
N ALA A 301 15.87 2.72 -14.42
CA ALA A 301 16.03 4.12 -14.83
C ALA A 301 14.75 4.96 -14.59
N LEU A 302 13.57 4.33 -14.56
CA LEU A 302 12.30 4.98 -14.26
C LEU A 302 11.98 5.00 -12.75
N THR A 303 12.70 4.23 -11.96
CA THR A 303 12.38 3.96 -10.56
C THR A 303 13.34 4.73 -9.65
N PRO A 304 12.95 5.89 -9.07
CA PRO A 304 13.80 6.60 -8.11
C PRO A 304 13.87 5.89 -6.75
N GLY A 305 12.93 4.97 -6.47
CA GLY A 305 12.95 4.11 -5.30
C GLY A 305 14.16 3.18 -5.27
N ARG A 306 14.40 2.58 -4.11
CA ARG A 306 15.53 1.70 -3.83
C ARG A 306 15.33 0.29 -4.37
N TYR A 307 14.07 -0.14 -4.51
CA TYR A 307 13.71 -1.54 -4.69
C TYR A 307 13.23 -1.83 -6.11
N LEU A 308 13.47 -3.06 -6.56
CA LEU A 308 12.88 -3.63 -7.76
C LEU A 308 12.50 -5.08 -7.43
N HIS A 309 11.23 -5.41 -7.62
CA HIS A 309 10.69 -6.73 -7.34
C HIS A 309 10.79 -7.60 -8.61
N ILE A 310 11.33 -8.80 -8.49
CA ILE A 310 11.51 -9.75 -9.61
C ILE A 310 10.55 -10.95 -9.52
N GLY A 311 9.57 -10.87 -8.62
CA GLY A 311 8.59 -11.92 -8.38
C GLY A 311 9.22 -13.23 -7.96
N GLY A 312 8.96 -14.29 -8.73
CA GLY A 312 9.53 -15.62 -8.53
C GLY A 312 8.58 -16.62 -7.86
N ASP A 313 7.33 -16.27 -7.67
CA ASP A 313 6.28 -17.17 -7.24
C ASP A 313 5.81 -18.08 -8.38
N GLU A 314 5.13 -19.16 -7.98
CA GLU A 314 4.37 -20.06 -8.84
C GLU A 314 5.02 -20.50 -10.16
N ALA A 315 6.36 -20.52 -10.24
CA ALA A 315 7.14 -20.98 -11.39
C ALA A 315 7.08 -22.52 -11.55
N HIS A 316 5.88 -23.11 -11.55
CA HIS A 316 5.63 -24.56 -11.52
C HIS A 316 6.03 -25.25 -12.82
N SER A 317 6.01 -24.53 -13.94
CA SER A 317 6.57 -24.96 -15.23
C SER A 317 8.09 -24.84 -15.33
N THR A 318 8.77 -24.32 -14.29
CA THR A 318 10.22 -24.21 -14.23
C THR A 318 10.77 -25.26 -13.25
N PRO A 319 11.57 -26.25 -13.70
CA PRO A 319 12.19 -27.20 -12.79
C PRO A 319 12.98 -26.49 -11.68
N LYS A 320 12.98 -27.04 -10.45
CA LYS A 320 13.62 -26.40 -9.28
C LYS A 320 15.09 -26.02 -9.53
N ALA A 321 15.85 -26.87 -10.22
CA ALA A 321 17.26 -26.60 -10.53
C ALA A 321 17.41 -25.39 -11.46
N ASP A 322 16.51 -25.28 -12.45
CA ASP A 322 16.49 -24.19 -13.43
C ASP A 322 16.04 -22.89 -12.77
N PHE A 323 15.07 -22.94 -11.85
CA PHE A 323 14.67 -21.78 -11.06
C PHE A 323 15.83 -21.22 -10.23
N VAL A 324 16.60 -22.10 -9.56
CA VAL A 324 17.80 -21.68 -8.81
C VAL A 324 18.85 -21.09 -9.75
N ALA A 325 19.11 -21.72 -10.90
CA ALA A 325 20.06 -21.23 -11.88
C ALA A 325 19.65 -19.87 -12.48
N PHE A 326 18.36 -19.69 -12.76
CA PHE A 326 17.77 -18.45 -13.25
C PHE A 326 17.94 -17.33 -12.24
N MET A 327 17.46 -17.52 -11.00
CA MET A 327 17.55 -16.53 -9.93
C MET A 327 19.00 -16.14 -9.63
N LYS A 328 19.93 -17.10 -9.68
CA LYS A 328 21.36 -16.82 -9.52
C LYS A 328 21.92 -15.88 -10.59
N ARG A 329 21.40 -15.93 -11.82
CA ARG A 329 21.81 -15.07 -12.94
C ARG A 329 21.13 -13.71 -12.92
N VAL A 330 19.85 -13.63 -12.52
CA VAL A 330 19.06 -12.39 -12.62
C VAL A 330 19.16 -11.48 -11.40
N GLN A 331 19.36 -12.02 -10.18
CA GLN A 331 19.53 -11.18 -8.99
C GLN A 331 20.67 -10.14 -9.12
N PRO A 332 21.87 -10.49 -9.65
CA PRO A 332 22.95 -9.51 -9.88
C PRO A 332 22.60 -8.41 -10.89
N ILE A 333 21.65 -8.63 -11.80
CA ILE A 333 21.21 -7.61 -12.78
C ILE A 333 20.53 -6.45 -12.04
N VAL A 334 19.73 -6.75 -11.01
CA VAL A 334 19.11 -5.72 -10.17
C VAL A 334 20.17 -4.84 -9.50
N ALA A 335 21.24 -5.45 -8.97
CA ALA A 335 22.36 -4.74 -8.37
C ALA A 335 23.21 -3.96 -9.39
N LYS A 336 23.40 -4.50 -10.61
CA LYS A 336 24.07 -3.82 -11.74
C LYS A 336 23.42 -2.46 -12.03
N TYR A 337 22.10 -2.37 -11.90
CA TYR A 337 21.34 -1.12 -12.08
C TYR A 337 21.08 -0.34 -10.78
N GLY A 338 21.80 -0.64 -9.70
CA GLY A 338 21.81 0.13 -8.47
C GLY A 338 20.53 0.02 -7.63
N LYS A 339 19.82 -1.10 -7.73
CA LYS A 339 18.61 -1.41 -6.96
C LYS A 339 18.85 -2.55 -5.98
N THR A 340 17.98 -2.62 -4.97
CA THR A 340 17.90 -3.75 -4.03
C THR A 340 16.80 -4.69 -4.48
N VAL A 341 17.13 -5.97 -4.60
CA VAL A 341 16.17 -7.00 -5.03
C VAL A 341 15.11 -7.26 -3.97
N VAL A 342 13.89 -7.45 -4.45
CA VAL A 342 12.78 -8.05 -3.70
C VAL A 342 12.23 -9.19 -4.55
N GLY A 343 11.78 -10.27 -3.92
CA GLY A 343 11.05 -11.35 -4.60
C GLY A 343 10.09 -12.03 -3.64
N TRP A 344 9.16 -12.82 -4.17
CA TRP A 344 8.33 -13.69 -3.34
C TRP A 344 9.19 -14.73 -2.62
N HIS A 345 8.69 -15.35 -1.56
CA HIS A 345 9.51 -16.16 -0.66
C HIS A 345 10.09 -17.43 -1.29
N GLN A 346 9.64 -17.85 -2.47
CA GLN A 346 10.29 -18.87 -3.28
C GLN A 346 11.77 -18.55 -3.54
N LEU A 347 12.13 -17.27 -3.59
CA LEU A 347 13.52 -16.81 -3.70
C LEU A 347 14.39 -17.28 -2.51
N ALA A 348 13.81 -17.51 -1.33
CA ALA A 348 14.54 -18.05 -0.17
C ALA A 348 15.17 -19.41 -0.47
N GLY A 349 14.53 -20.22 -1.32
CA GLY A 349 15.06 -21.50 -1.81
C GLY A 349 16.03 -21.38 -3.00
N ALA A 350 16.41 -20.17 -3.40
CA ALA A 350 17.25 -19.89 -4.56
C ALA A 350 18.40 -18.91 -4.27
N GLU A 351 18.96 -18.98 -3.06
CA GLU A 351 20.16 -18.23 -2.64
C GLU A 351 19.97 -16.70 -2.80
N PRO A 352 19.15 -16.06 -1.94
CA PRO A 352 18.99 -14.60 -1.96
C PRO A 352 20.35 -13.89 -1.85
N VAL A 353 20.61 -12.91 -2.70
CA VAL A 353 21.83 -12.09 -2.63
C VAL A 353 21.82 -11.20 -1.38
N GLU A 354 23.01 -10.74 -0.95
CA GLU A 354 23.13 -9.84 0.19
C GLU A 354 22.25 -8.59 0.02
N GLY A 355 21.52 -8.23 1.08
CA GLY A 355 20.62 -7.09 1.09
C GLY A 355 19.24 -7.35 0.48
N ALA A 356 19.01 -8.52 -0.13
CA ALA A 356 17.70 -8.93 -0.63
C ALA A 356 16.62 -8.90 0.45
N LEU A 357 15.39 -8.66 0.00
CA LEU A 357 14.20 -8.90 0.80
C LEU A 357 13.36 -9.99 0.12
N VAL A 358 12.70 -10.80 0.93
CA VAL A 358 11.71 -11.75 0.45
C VAL A 358 10.34 -11.46 1.05
N GLN A 359 9.31 -11.59 0.22
CA GLN A 359 7.92 -11.37 0.58
C GLN A 359 7.23 -12.72 0.84
N TYR A 360 6.93 -12.98 2.12
CA TYR A 360 6.27 -14.19 2.55
C TYR A 360 4.76 -14.09 2.34
N TRP A 361 4.24 -14.89 1.42
CA TRP A 361 2.82 -15.00 1.11
C TRP A 361 2.19 -16.33 1.54
N GLY A 362 2.92 -17.13 2.31
CA GLY A 362 2.39 -18.39 2.85
C GLY A 362 1.19 -18.20 3.77
N LEU A 363 0.74 -19.30 4.36
CA LEU A 363 -0.51 -19.40 5.12
C LEU A 363 -0.26 -20.10 6.47
N ASP A 364 -1.26 -20.08 7.36
CA ASP A 364 -1.24 -20.87 8.60
C ASP A 364 -0.95 -22.35 8.28
N ARG A 365 -1.51 -22.87 7.17
CA ARG A 365 -1.37 -24.26 6.70
C ARG A 365 -0.17 -24.54 5.80
N THR A 366 0.68 -23.54 5.49
CA THR A 366 1.91 -23.80 4.73
C THR A 366 2.79 -24.80 5.49
N GLY A 367 3.37 -25.75 4.76
CA GLY A 367 4.16 -26.83 5.36
C GLY A 367 5.39 -26.32 6.10
N ASP A 368 5.78 -27.03 7.16
CA ASP A 368 6.88 -26.59 8.03
C ASP A 368 8.22 -26.45 7.28
N ALA A 369 8.46 -27.27 6.27
CA ALA A 369 9.68 -27.20 5.46
C ALA A 369 9.81 -25.86 4.71
N GLU A 370 8.71 -25.37 4.13
CA GLU A 370 8.69 -24.11 3.39
C GLU A 370 8.80 -22.92 4.35
N LYS A 371 8.12 -22.97 5.50
CA LYS A 371 8.30 -21.96 6.57
C LYS A 371 9.74 -21.93 7.08
N ALA A 372 10.36 -23.10 7.27
CA ALA A 372 11.72 -23.23 7.75
C ALA A 372 12.75 -22.66 6.77
N GLU A 373 12.55 -22.85 5.46
CA GLU A 373 13.41 -22.28 4.41
C GLU A 373 13.41 -20.75 4.47
N VAL A 374 12.24 -20.12 4.63
CA VAL A 374 12.13 -18.66 4.75
C VAL A 374 12.72 -18.15 6.06
N ALA A 375 12.47 -18.86 7.17
CA ALA A 375 13.06 -18.51 8.46
C ALA A 375 14.59 -18.65 8.46
N GLU A 376 15.14 -19.61 7.70
CA GLU A 376 16.59 -19.77 7.52
C GLU A 376 17.19 -18.63 6.69
N ALA A 377 16.54 -18.22 5.60
CA ALA A 377 16.96 -17.03 4.85
C ALA A 377 16.99 -15.77 5.74
N ALA A 378 16.00 -15.63 6.64
CA ALA A 378 15.97 -14.56 7.63
C ALA A 378 17.14 -14.64 8.64
N ARG A 379 17.45 -15.84 9.16
CA ARG A 379 18.65 -16.06 10.00
C ARG A 379 19.95 -15.72 9.28
N ASN A 380 19.99 -15.90 7.96
CA ASN A 380 21.12 -15.55 7.11
C ASN A 380 21.14 -14.07 6.67
N GLY A 381 20.26 -13.22 7.22
CA GLY A 381 20.27 -11.77 7.02
C GLY A 381 19.31 -11.23 5.96
N THR A 382 18.53 -12.09 5.29
CA THR A 382 17.50 -11.66 4.34
C THR A 382 16.38 -10.93 5.06
N GLY A 383 15.96 -9.78 4.56
CA GLY A 383 14.81 -9.06 5.13
C GLY A 383 13.49 -9.74 4.80
N LEU A 384 12.55 -9.80 5.76
CA LEU A 384 11.21 -10.36 5.54
C LEU A 384 10.17 -9.26 5.39
N ILE A 385 9.34 -9.36 4.37
CA ILE A 385 8.06 -8.65 4.23
C ILE A 385 6.96 -9.70 4.46
N LEU A 386 6.05 -9.46 5.40
CA LEU A 386 4.97 -10.40 5.69
C LEU A 386 3.68 -9.96 5.00
N SER A 387 3.19 -10.78 4.08
CA SER A 387 1.89 -10.61 3.44
C SER A 387 1.16 -11.96 3.30
N PRO A 388 0.87 -12.67 4.41
CA PRO A 388 0.30 -14.01 4.31
C PRO A 388 -1.03 -14.00 3.55
N ALA A 389 -1.23 -14.96 2.63
CA ALA A 389 -2.39 -14.98 1.75
C ALA A 389 -3.71 -15.22 2.49
N ASP A 390 -3.68 -15.88 3.65
CA ASP A 390 -4.84 -16.04 4.53
C ASP A 390 -5.01 -14.92 5.57
N ARG A 391 -4.28 -13.81 5.42
CA ARG A 391 -4.34 -12.64 6.31
C ARG A 391 -4.55 -11.34 5.54
N THR A 392 -3.68 -11.04 4.59
CA THR A 392 -3.51 -9.68 4.04
C THR A 392 -3.83 -9.56 2.56
N TYR A 393 -4.07 -10.67 1.87
CA TYR A 393 -4.54 -10.66 0.48
C TYR A 393 -5.97 -10.14 0.44
N LEU A 394 -6.10 -8.91 -0.06
CA LEU A 394 -7.35 -8.16 -0.08
C LEU A 394 -8.32 -8.69 -1.13
N ASP A 395 -7.87 -9.49 -2.09
CA ASP A 395 -8.70 -10.21 -3.05
C ASP A 395 -9.35 -11.46 -2.44
N MET A 396 -8.90 -11.95 -1.27
CA MET A 396 -9.58 -13.06 -0.62
C MET A 396 -10.96 -12.65 -0.13
N LYS A 397 -11.94 -13.53 -0.37
CA LYS A 397 -13.31 -13.39 0.12
C LYS A 397 -13.35 -13.29 1.64
N TYR A 398 -14.23 -12.42 2.13
CA TYR A 398 -14.54 -12.34 3.56
C TYR A 398 -15.28 -13.59 4.03
N THR A 399 -16.26 -14.04 3.23
CA THR A 399 -17.10 -15.21 3.49
C THR A 399 -17.42 -15.93 2.19
N LYS A 400 -18.03 -17.12 2.28
CA LYS A 400 -18.52 -17.86 1.10
C LYS A 400 -19.50 -17.06 0.21
N ASP A 401 -20.19 -16.08 0.80
CA ASP A 401 -21.24 -15.29 0.14
C ASP A 401 -20.68 -13.98 -0.46
N THR A 402 -19.38 -13.70 -0.31
CA THR A 402 -18.76 -12.52 -0.93
C THR A 402 -18.81 -12.65 -2.47
N PRO A 403 -19.33 -11.64 -3.19
CA PRO A 403 -19.61 -11.74 -4.63
C PRO A 403 -18.37 -11.66 -5.50
N LEU A 404 -17.32 -10.97 -5.04
CA LEU A 404 -16.04 -10.76 -5.70
C LEU A 404 -14.93 -11.53 -4.96
N GLY A 405 -13.73 -11.54 -5.52
CA GLY A 405 -12.56 -12.14 -4.88
C GLY A 405 -12.48 -13.66 -5.02
N LEU A 406 -11.43 -14.22 -4.42
CA LEU A 406 -11.08 -15.65 -4.49
C LEU A 406 -11.20 -16.32 -3.11
N SER A 407 -11.07 -17.64 -3.07
CA SER A 407 -11.19 -18.43 -1.82
C SER A 407 -10.15 -19.54 -1.68
N TRP A 408 -9.09 -19.52 -2.47
CA TRP A 408 -8.09 -20.58 -2.48
C TRP A 408 -7.32 -20.65 -1.15
N ALA A 409 -7.08 -19.50 -0.51
CA ALA A 409 -6.47 -19.36 0.81
C ALA A 409 -7.47 -19.51 1.99
N GLY A 410 -8.73 -19.86 1.69
CA GLY A 410 -9.83 -19.84 2.66
C GLY A 410 -10.57 -18.51 2.67
N TYR A 411 -11.24 -18.21 3.77
CA TYR A 411 -11.98 -16.96 3.96
C TYR A 411 -11.27 -16.08 4.99
N VAL A 412 -11.19 -14.78 4.69
CA VAL A 412 -10.43 -13.81 5.48
C VAL A 412 -11.33 -12.65 5.89
N GLU A 413 -12.08 -12.89 6.97
CA GLU A 413 -12.82 -11.84 7.67
C GLU A 413 -11.90 -10.81 8.33
N VAL A 414 -12.47 -9.66 8.72
CA VAL A 414 -11.75 -8.49 9.23
C VAL A 414 -10.89 -8.82 10.44
N GLN A 415 -11.40 -9.61 11.39
CA GLN A 415 -10.62 -10.03 12.56
C GLN A 415 -9.40 -10.86 12.15
N ARG A 416 -9.56 -11.85 11.27
CA ARG A 416 -8.45 -12.72 10.86
C ARG A 416 -7.32 -11.93 10.20
N SER A 417 -7.69 -10.91 9.44
CA SER A 417 -6.75 -10.01 8.76
C SER A 417 -5.93 -9.16 9.73
N TYR A 418 -6.51 -8.78 10.87
CA TYR A 418 -5.88 -7.92 11.86
C TYR A 418 -5.21 -8.70 13.02
N ASP A 419 -5.78 -9.81 13.46
CA ASP A 419 -5.50 -10.44 14.76
C ASP A 419 -4.27 -11.38 14.72
N TRP A 420 -3.10 -10.77 14.54
CA TRP A 420 -1.78 -11.43 14.55
C TRP A 420 -0.66 -10.38 14.80
N ASP A 421 0.52 -10.85 15.22
CA ASP A 421 1.70 -9.99 15.43
C ASP A 421 2.82 -10.33 14.43
N PRO A 422 3.24 -9.40 13.55
CA PRO A 422 4.34 -9.62 12.62
C PRO A 422 5.64 -10.13 13.27
N ALA A 423 5.97 -9.70 14.49
CA ALA A 423 7.22 -10.10 15.15
C ALA A 423 7.25 -11.58 15.58
N GLY A 424 6.09 -12.20 15.79
CA GLY A 424 5.95 -13.58 16.26
C GLY A 424 5.26 -14.51 15.26
N TYR A 425 5.06 -14.06 14.02
CA TYR A 425 4.21 -14.77 13.06
C TYR A 425 4.88 -16.02 12.47
N LEU A 426 6.09 -15.88 11.91
CA LEU A 426 6.77 -16.98 11.22
C LEU A 426 7.66 -17.77 12.21
N PRO A 427 7.38 -19.06 12.46
CA PRO A 427 8.13 -19.84 13.44
C PRO A 427 9.64 -19.90 13.14
N GLY A 428 10.46 -19.55 14.15
CA GLY A 428 11.92 -19.58 14.06
C GLY A 428 12.56 -18.39 13.32
N ALA A 429 11.77 -17.47 12.76
CA ALA A 429 12.30 -16.25 12.15
C ALA A 429 12.71 -15.24 13.24
N PRO A 430 13.91 -14.62 13.16
CA PRO A 430 14.29 -13.53 14.04
C PRO A 430 13.36 -12.32 13.85
N ALA A 431 12.86 -11.74 14.94
CA ALA A 431 11.92 -10.62 14.88
C ALA A 431 12.51 -9.36 14.21
N ASP A 432 13.83 -9.16 14.32
CA ASP A 432 14.58 -8.06 13.71
C ASP A 432 14.79 -8.23 12.19
N ALA A 433 14.61 -9.44 11.65
CA ALA A 433 14.59 -9.67 10.21
C ALA A 433 13.30 -9.16 9.56
N VAL A 434 12.20 -9.03 10.33
CA VAL A 434 10.91 -8.54 9.84
C VAL A 434 10.99 -7.04 9.56
N ARG A 435 10.94 -6.69 8.28
CA ARG A 435 10.99 -5.29 7.80
C ARG A 435 9.63 -4.62 7.86
N GLY A 436 8.56 -5.41 7.86
CA GLY A 436 7.18 -4.99 8.05
C GLY A 436 6.19 -5.84 7.24
N VAL A 437 5.11 -5.21 6.76
CA VAL A 437 3.95 -5.90 6.17
C VAL A 437 3.53 -5.30 4.83
N GLU A 438 2.86 -6.10 4.02
CA GLU A 438 2.19 -5.66 2.79
C GLU A 438 0.72 -6.14 2.75
N ALA A 439 -0.16 -5.34 2.13
CA ALA A 439 -1.53 -5.74 1.79
C ALA A 439 -1.69 -5.82 0.25
N PRO A 440 -1.54 -7.02 -0.35
CA PRO A 440 -1.72 -7.17 -1.78
C PRO A 440 -3.18 -7.17 -2.21
N LEU A 441 -3.50 -6.49 -3.31
CA LEU A 441 -4.80 -6.54 -3.96
C LEU A 441 -4.63 -7.07 -5.39
N TRP A 442 -4.83 -8.38 -5.54
CA TRP A 442 -4.90 -9.05 -6.83
C TRP A 442 -6.23 -8.76 -7.53
N THR A 443 -6.24 -8.82 -8.87
CA THR A 443 -7.35 -8.28 -9.66
C THR A 443 -7.96 -9.25 -10.66
N GLU A 444 -7.80 -10.56 -10.52
CA GLU A 444 -8.47 -11.56 -11.39
C GLU A 444 -10.00 -11.36 -11.45
N THR A 445 -10.58 -10.79 -10.39
CA THR A 445 -12.03 -10.61 -10.24
C THR A 445 -12.46 -9.15 -10.13
N LEU A 446 -11.52 -8.19 -10.23
CA LEU A 446 -11.76 -6.78 -9.95
C LEU A 446 -11.39 -5.94 -11.18
N SER A 447 -12.36 -5.24 -11.77
CA SER A 447 -12.17 -4.52 -13.03
C SER A 447 -12.58 -3.05 -12.98
N ASP A 448 -13.03 -2.55 -11.83
CA ASP A 448 -13.30 -1.13 -11.64
C ASP A 448 -12.89 -0.64 -10.23
N PRO A 449 -12.68 0.69 -10.05
CA PRO A 449 -12.19 1.22 -8.78
C PRO A 449 -13.14 1.05 -7.57
N ASP A 450 -14.44 0.85 -7.79
CA ASP A 450 -15.40 0.66 -6.70
C ASP A 450 -15.32 -0.78 -6.17
N GLN A 451 -15.07 -1.76 -7.06
CA GLN A 451 -14.74 -3.14 -6.67
C GLN A 451 -13.41 -3.22 -5.89
N LEU A 452 -12.40 -2.43 -6.30
CA LEU A 452 -11.16 -2.29 -5.54
C LEU A 452 -11.43 -1.77 -4.13
N ASP A 453 -12.26 -0.72 -4.00
CA ASP A 453 -12.64 -0.17 -2.70
C ASP A 453 -13.39 -1.23 -1.84
N TYR A 454 -14.37 -1.94 -2.39
CA TYR A 454 -15.13 -2.98 -1.67
C TYR A 454 -14.25 -4.11 -1.12
N MET A 455 -13.25 -4.56 -1.87
CA MET A 455 -12.35 -5.65 -1.45
C MET A 455 -11.21 -5.17 -0.53
N ALA A 456 -10.73 -3.95 -0.72
CA ALA A 456 -9.70 -3.35 0.12
C ALA A 456 -10.25 -2.95 1.50
N PHE A 457 -11.45 -2.37 1.55
CA PHE A 457 -12.06 -1.88 2.78
C PHE A 457 -13.06 -2.89 3.36
N PRO A 458 -12.92 -3.29 4.64
CA PRO A 458 -12.25 -2.53 5.70
C PRO A 458 -10.95 -3.17 6.24
N ARG A 459 -10.29 -4.06 5.50
CA ARG A 459 -9.06 -4.75 5.96
C ARG A 459 -7.79 -3.91 5.79
N LEU A 460 -7.72 -3.08 4.75
CA LEU A 460 -6.57 -2.22 4.44
C LEU A 460 -6.06 -1.38 5.62
N PRO A 461 -6.91 -0.72 6.44
CA PRO A 461 -6.45 0.04 7.61
C PRO A 461 -5.83 -0.85 8.71
N GLY A 462 -6.27 -2.11 8.82
CA GLY A 462 -5.76 -3.05 9.82
C GLY A 462 -4.33 -3.47 9.53
N VAL A 463 -4.03 -3.77 8.26
CA VAL A 463 -2.66 -4.11 7.85
C VAL A 463 -1.72 -2.90 8.01
N ALA A 464 -2.21 -1.68 7.73
CA ALA A 464 -1.46 -0.47 8.04
C ALA A 464 -1.13 -0.33 9.53
N GLU A 465 -2.08 -0.68 10.39
CA GLU A 465 -1.90 -0.67 11.85
C GLU A 465 -0.83 -1.66 12.31
N LEU A 466 -0.80 -2.87 11.74
CA LEU A 466 0.24 -3.86 12.03
C LEU A 466 1.65 -3.37 11.65
N GLY A 467 1.75 -2.59 10.58
CA GLY A 467 3.01 -1.98 10.14
C GLY A 467 3.43 -0.75 10.97
N TRP A 468 2.47 0.02 11.49
CA TRP A 468 2.72 1.31 12.13
C TRP A 468 2.74 1.25 13.65
N SER A 469 1.72 0.66 14.27
CA SER A 469 1.48 0.83 15.70
C SER A 469 2.36 -0.07 16.55
N PRO A 470 2.69 0.32 17.80
CA PRO A 470 3.34 -0.58 18.73
C PRO A 470 2.51 -1.85 18.99
N ALA A 471 3.16 -2.98 19.21
CA ALA A 471 2.46 -4.22 19.57
C ALA A 471 1.56 -4.07 20.81
N SER A 472 1.91 -3.17 21.74
CA SER A 472 1.13 -2.91 22.96
C SER A 472 -0.23 -2.27 22.72
N THR A 473 -0.49 -1.70 21.54
CA THR A 473 -1.82 -1.16 21.19
C THR A 473 -2.67 -2.16 20.42
N HIS A 474 -2.12 -3.34 20.09
CA HIS A 474 -2.82 -4.36 19.33
C HIS A 474 -3.84 -5.08 20.21
N ASP A 475 -5.11 -4.78 19.99
CA ASP A 475 -6.24 -5.47 20.60
C ASP A 475 -7.46 -5.38 19.68
N TRP A 476 -8.05 -6.52 19.31
CA TRP A 476 -9.16 -6.57 18.37
C TRP A 476 -10.40 -5.84 18.88
N ASP A 477 -10.72 -5.98 20.17
CA ASP A 477 -11.97 -5.47 20.74
C ASP A 477 -12.01 -3.93 20.78
N THR A 478 -10.87 -3.29 20.99
CA THR A 478 -10.72 -1.84 20.91
C THR A 478 -10.45 -1.36 19.48
N TYR A 479 -9.69 -2.11 18.67
CA TYR A 479 -9.47 -1.78 17.26
C TYR A 479 -10.78 -1.73 16.46
N LYS A 480 -11.66 -2.72 16.60
CA LYS A 480 -12.93 -2.76 15.84
C LYS A 480 -13.82 -1.55 16.12
N VAL A 481 -13.68 -0.88 17.27
CA VAL A 481 -14.38 0.37 17.59
C VAL A 481 -13.79 1.55 16.82
N ARG A 482 -12.46 1.64 16.70
CA ARG A 482 -11.79 2.66 15.86
C ARG A 482 -12.08 2.43 14.37
N LEU A 483 -12.19 1.17 13.95
CA LEU A 483 -12.55 0.79 12.58
C LEU A 483 -14.02 1.12 12.29
N ALA A 484 -14.92 0.78 13.21
CA ALA A 484 -16.34 1.12 13.10
C ALA A 484 -16.59 2.61 12.89
N ALA A 485 -15.77 3.47 13.52
CA ALA A 485 -15.86 4.91 13.41
C ALA A 485 -15.45 5.46 12.03
N GLN A 486 -14.82 4.64 11.17
CA GLN A 486 -14.45 5.05 9.81
C GLN A 486 -15.65 5.04 8.84
N ALA A 487 -16.69 4.24 9.12
CA ALA A 487 -17.88 4.11 8.26
C ALA A 487 -18.44 5.46 7.77
N PRO A 488 -18.75 6.46 8.63
CA PRO A 488 -19.27 7.73 8.15
C PRO A 488 -18.26 8.55 7.33
N TYR A 489 -16.94 8.35 7.50
CA TYR A 489 -15.92 9.00 6.66
C TYR A 489 -15.90 8.38 5.26
N TRP A 490 -15.94 7.05 5.17
CA TRP A 490 -16.01 6.34 3.90
C TRP A 490 -17.31 6.64 3.14
N GLU A 491 -18.45 6.62 3.84
CA GLU A 491 -19.75 7.02 3.29
C GLU A 491 -19.71 8.46 2.75
N ALA A 492 -19.07 9.40 3.45
CA ALA A 492 -18.94 10.79 3.00
C ALA A 492 -17.99 10.96 1.81
N ALA A 493 -16.92 10.15 1.75
CA ALA A 493 -15.90 10.14 0.70
C ALA A 493 -16.28 9.34 -0.55
N GLY A 494 -17.40 8.59 -0.53
CA GLY A 494 -17.79 7.70 -1.62
C GLY A 494 -16.87 6.49 -1.76
N ILE A 495 -16.41 5.94 -0.64
CA ILE A 495 -15.61 4.71 -0.60
C ILE A 495 -16.56 3.57 -0.20
N ASP A 496 -16.79 2.63 -1.11
CA ASP A 496 -17.54 1.41 -0.78
C ASP A 496 -16.70 0.47 0.10
N PHE A 497 -17.35 -0.30 0.96
CA PHE A 497 -16.66 -1.21 1.86
C PHE A 497 -17.57 -2.35 2.33
N TYR A 498 -16.95 -3.50 2.60
CA TYR A 498 -17.66 -4.62 3.21
C TYR A 498 -18.06 -4.30 4.66
N ARG A 499 -19.37 -4.24 4.92
CA ARG A 499 -19.93 -4.06 6.27
C ARG A 499 -19.91 -5.37 7.05
N SER A 500 -18.71 -5.81 7.45
CA SER A 500 -18.50 -7.03 8.23
C SER A 500 -19.40 -7.07 9.48
N PRO A 501 -20.07 -8.22 9.78
CA PRO A 501 -20.83 -8.39 11.00
C PRO A 501 -19.96 -8.43 12.27
N GLN A 502 -18.63 -8.55 12.13
CA GLN A 502 -17.71 -8.55 13.26
C GLN A 502 -17.44 -7.14 13.81
N VAL A 503 -17.75 -6.11 13.04
CA VAL A 503 -17.42 -4.71 13.35
C VAL A 503 -18.71 -3.95 13.76
N PRO A 504 -18.72 -3.26 14.92
CA PRO A 504 -19.90 -2.56 15.41
C PRO A 504 -20.05 -1.17 14.74
N TRP A 505 -20.32 -1.14 13.43
CA TRP A 505 -20.35 0.08 12.61
C TRP A 505 -21.13 1.24 13.24
N THR A 506 -20.47 2.41 13.33
CA THR A 506 -21.04 3.64 13.93
C THR A 506 -22.02 4.32 13.00
#